data_AF-A0A7J4FWL7-F1
#
_entry.id   AF-A0A7J4FWL7-F1
#
_cell.length_a   1.000
_cell.length_b   1.000
_cell.length_c   1.000
_cell.angle_alpha   90.00
_cell.angle_beta   90.00
_cell.angle_gamma   90.00
#
_symmetry.space_group_name_H-M   'P 1'
#
loop_
_entity.id
_entity.type
_entity.pdbx_description
1 polymer ?
#
loop_
_entity_poly.entity_id
_entity_poly.type
_entity_poly.pdbx_seq_one_letter_code
_entity_poly.pdbx_strand_id
1 'polypeptide(L)'
;MRNSKKGTAFLVEFRDFIAFLQSLWGILAGISVLFPLSNVLIKLIPLRRLHDDPAGALGYLTPDLITVVATLITLFVVLLTFSNRHKFEALKERRLIQRQACFSFAFGLLALIIYFTVYFGIYPLYYEPYGIYYGDPRWLIGDFGLLLSYSTFFALVSRAFMLLGMIEYFGKS
;
A
#
# COMPACT_ATOMS: atom_id res chain seq x y z
N MET A 1 -2.43 9.33 -38.58
CA MET A 1 -1.50 10.25 -37.86
C MET A 1 -1.73 10.42 -36.35
N ARG A 2 -2.92 10.13 -35.76
CA ARG A 2 -3.17 10.28 -34.30
C ARG A 2 -2.47 9.23 -33.42
N ASN A 3 -2.30 7.99 -33.90
CA ASN A 3 -1.71 6.90 -33.12
C ASN A 3 -0.19 7.05 -32.90
N SER A 4 0.52 7.65 -33.86
CA SER A 4 1.96 7.90 -33.75
C SER A 4 2.30 8.88 -32.62
N LYS A 5 1.49 9.93 -32.42
CA LYS A 5 1.67 10.90 -31.31
C LYS A 5 1.39 10.31 -29.92
N LYS A 6 0.46 9.35 -29.83
CA LYS A 6 0.16 8.66 -28.56
C LYS A 6 1.29 7.70 -28.17
N GLY A 7 1.85 6.97 -29.13
CA GLY A 7 2.98 6.07 -28.91
C GLY A 7 4.23 6.81 -28.42
N THR A 8 4.56 7.95 -29.05
CA THR A 8 5.70 8.76 -28.60
C THR A 8 5.49 9.38 -27.23
N ALA A 9 4.28 9.87 -26.90
CA ALA A 9 3.97 10.38 -25.56
C ALA A 9 4.11 9.29 -24.48
N PHE A 10 3.62 8.08 -24.74
CA PHE A 10 3.77 6.95 -23.82
C PHE A 10 5.24 6.57 -23.60
N LEU A 11 6.05 6.54 -24.65
CA LEU A 11 7.48 6.23 -24.53
C LEU A 11 8.22 7.29 -23.71
N VAL A 12 7.84 8.56 -23.82
CA VAL A 12 8.39 9.64 -23.00
C VAL A 12 7.99 9.46 -21.54
N GLU A 13 6.71 9.23 -21.26
CA GLU A 13 6.20 8.94 -19.90
C GLU A 13 6.93 7.75 -19.25
N PHE A 14 7.10 6.66 -20.01
CA PHE A 14 7.79 5.48 -19.52
C PHE A 14 9.27 5.75 -19.25
N ARG A 15 9.95 6.47 -20.14
CA ARG A 15 11.34 6.87 -19.95
C ARG A 15 11.52 7.74 -18.70
N ASP A 16 10.63 8.71 -18.50
CA ASP A 16 10.67 9.61 -17.35
C ASP A 16 10.40 8.82 -16.05
N PHE A 17 9.52 7.82 -16.08
CA PHE A 17 9.30 6.91 -14.96
C PHE A 17 10.54 6.07 -14.63
N ILE A 18 11.22 5.53 -15.65
CA ILE A 18 12.48 4.79 -15.44
C ILE A 18 13.58 5.71 -14.88
N ALA A 19 13.69 6.94 -15.37
CA ALA A 19 14.64 7.92 -14.83
C ALA A 19 14.33 8.26 -13.37
N PHE A 20 13.05 8.42 -13.03
CA PHE A 20 12.62 8.57 -11.64
C PHE A 20 13.04 7.38 -10.75
N LEU A 21 12.86 6.14 -11.24
CA LEU A 21 13.24 4.92 -10.53
C LEU A 21 14.75 4.76 -10.31
N GLN A 22 15.61 5.57 -10.95
CA GLN A 22 17.05 5.57 -10.69
C GLN A 22 17.45 6.38 -9.45
N SER A 23 16.52 7.14 -8.87
CA SER A 23 16.73 7.83 -7.59
C SER A 23 16.65 6.85 -6.41
N LEU A 24 17.33 7.14 -5.28
CA LEU A 24 17.34 6.25 -4.11
C LEU A 24 15.91 5.94 -3.64
N TRP A 25 15.10 6.99 -3.50
CA TRP A 25 13.72 6.87 -3.07
C TRP A 25 12.80 6.32 -4.16
N GLY A 26 13.12 6.53 -5.44
CA GLY A 26 12.44 5.91 -6.57
C GLY A 26 12.63 4.39 -6.59
N ILE A 27 13.85 3.90 -6.34
CA ILE A 27 14.13 2.45 -6.18
C ILE A 27 13.29 1.89 -5.03
N LEU A 28 13.33 2.55 -3.86
CA LEU A 28 12.54 2.14 -2.70
C LEU A 28 11.04 2.08 -3.02
N ALA A 29 10.53 3.07 -3.76
CA ALA A 29 9.13 3.09 -4.16
C ALA A 29 8.79 1.95 -5.14
N GLY A 30 9.66 1.68 -6.10
CA GLY A 30 9.49 0.56 -7.03
C GLY A 30 9.47 -0.80 -6.32
N ILE A 31 10.44 -1.04 -5.43
CA ILE A 31 10.52 -2.29 -4.66
C ILE A 31 9.35 -2.38 -3.65
N SER A 32 8.86 -1.25 -3.12
CA SER A 32 7.77 -1.24 -2.14
C SER A 32 6.45 -1.83 -2.63
N VAL A 33 6.22 -1.84 -3.94
CA VAL A 33 5.06 -2.52 -4.56
C VAL A 33 5.06 -4.01 -4.23
N LEU A 34 6.24 -4.60 -4.06
CA LEU A 34 6.42 -6.02 -3.73
C LEU A 34 6.36 -6.30 -2.23
N PHE A 35 6.30 -5.29 -1.37
CA PHE A 35 6.31 -5.49 0.08
C PHE A 35 5.14 -6.36 0.60
N PRO A 36 3.89 -6.24 0.10
CA PRO A 36 2.83 -7.17 0.50
C PRO A 36 3.18 -8.63 0.16
N LEU A 37 3.92 -8.85 -0.93
CA LEU A 37 4.36 -10.17 -1.37
C LEU A 37 5.54 -10.67 -0.55
N SER A 38 6.49 -9.80 -0.20
CA SER A 38 7.55 -10.10 0.76
C SER A 38 6.99 -10.51 2.13
N ASN A 39 5.86 -9.94 2.55
CA ASN A 39 5.20 -10.30 3.79
C ASN A 39 4.71 -11.75 3.82
N VAL A 40 4.30 -12.34 2.69
CA VAL A 40 3.91 -13.76 2.62
C VAL A 40 5.12 -14.67 2.85
N LEU A 41 6.27 -14.27 2.34
CA LEU A 41 7.52 -15.03 2.47
C LEU A 41 8.09 -14.94 3.88
N ILE A 42 8.14 -13.73 4.45
CA ILE A 42 8.80 -13.44 5.74
C ILE A 42 7.84 -13.64 6.92
N LYS A 43 6.52 -13.57 6.68
CA LYS A 43 5.45 -13.71 7.68
C LYS A 43 5.56 -12.72 8.84
N LEU A 44 6.04 -11.50 8.56
CA LEU A 44 6.27 -10.47 9.57
C LEU A 44 4.96 -9.89 10.11
N ILE A 45 4.04 -9.53 9.21
CA ILE A 45 2.68 -9.12 9.56
C ILE A 45 1.80 -10.37 9.51
N PRO A 46 1.20 -10.76 10.64
CA PRO A 46 0.47 -12.01 10.74
C PRO A 46 -0.82 -11.91 9.93
N LEU A 47 -0.87 -12.63 8.81
CA LEU A 47 -2.09 -12.82 7.99
C LEU A 47 -2.85 -14.09 8.40
N ARG A 48 -2.19 -14.97 9.15
CA ARG A 48 -2.70 -16.28 9.53
C ARG A 48 -2.33 -16.56 10.98
N ARG A 49 -3.33 -16.45 11.87
CA ARG A 49 -3.51 -17.15 13.15
C ARG A 49 -4.52 -16.45 14.05
N LEU A 50 -5.62 -17.15 14.31
CA LEU A 50 -6.27 -17.13 15.62
C LEU A 50 -6.71 -18.55 16.00
N HIS A 51 -7.01 -19.44 15.04
CA HIS A 51 -7.18 -20.88 15.25
C HIS A 51 -6.40 -21.70 14.21
N ASP A 52 -6.11 -22.97 14.52
CA ASP A 52 -5.51 -23.98 13.62
C ASP A 52 -6.51 -24.48 12.53
N ASP A 53 -7.71 -23.90 12.48
CA ASP A 53 -8.63 -24.06 11.36
C ASP A 53 -8.09 -23.36 10.09
N PRO A 54 -8.48 -23.81 8.89
CA PRO A 54 -8.11 -23.15 7.64
C PRO A 54 -8.56 -21.68 7.57
N ALA A 55 -9.44 -21.28 8.48
CA ALA A 55 -9.94 -19.95 8.72
C ALA A 55 -9.08 -19.16 9.72
N GLY A 56 -8.15 -18.33 9.24
CA GLY A 56 -7.51 -17.32 10.10
C GLY A 56 -8.49 -16.24 10.56
N ALA A 57 -8.01 -15.15 11.18
CA ALA A 57 -8.79 -13.92 11.44
C ALA A 57 -9.32 -13.22 10.18
N LEU A 58 -9.08 -13.83 9.02
CA LEU A 58 -9.50 -13.43 7.69
C LEU A 58 -10.17 -14.65 7.04
N GLY A 59 -11.05 -15.34 7.75
CA GLY A 59 -11.40 -16.71 7.37
C GLY A 59 -12.18 -16.81 6.06
N TYR A 60 -12.66 -15.71 5.48
CA TYR A 60 -13.17 -15.67 4.10
C TYR A 60 -12.14 -15.29 3.04
N LEU A 61 -11.00 -14.71 3.44
CA LEU A 61 -9.97 -14.18 2.55
C LEU A 61 -8.65 -14.91 2.78
N THR A 62 -8.22 -15.70 1.78
CA THR A 62 -6.92 -16.36 1.88
C THR A 62 -5.78 -15.34 1.98
N PRO A 63 -4.71 -15.61 2.75
CA PRO A 63 -3.54 -14.74 2.83
C PRO A 63 -2.99 -14.34 1.45
N ASP A 64 -3.00 -15.28 0.50
CA ASP A 64 -2.54 -15.04 -0.87
C ASP A 64 -3.42 -14.01 -1.59
N LEU A 65 -4.75 -14.12 -1.46
CA LEU A 65 -5.69 -13.17 -2.06
C LEU A 65 -5.52 -11.76 -1.47
N ILE A 66 -5.36 -11.66 -0.14
CA ILE A 66 -5.12 -10.39 0.54
C ILE A 66 -3.86 -9.72 0.02
N THR A 67 -2.78 -10.50 -0.11
CA THR A 67 -1.52 -10.00 -0.65
C THR A 67 -1.65 -9.54 -2.09
N VAL A 68 -2.32 -10.31 -2.95
CA VAL A 68 -2.57 -9.90 -4.35
C VAL A 68 -3.34 -8.58 -4.40
N VAL A 69 -4.42 -8.47 -3.62
CA VAL A 69 -5.23 -7.24 -3.55
C VAL A 69 -4.39 -6.07 -3.04
N ALA A 70 -3.62 -6.25 -1.97
CA ALA A 70 -2.74 -5.23 -1.43
C ALA A 70 -1.67 -4.79 -2.46
N THR A 71 -1.07 -5.73 -3.19
CA THR A 71 -0.09 -5.43 -4.26
C THR A 71 -0.72 -4.67 -5.43
N LEU A 72 -1.95 -5.01 -5.82
CA LEU A 72 -2.65 -4.27 -6.87
C LEU A 72 -2.97 -2.84 -6.42
N ILE A 73 -3.41 -2.67 -5.17
CA ILE A 73 -3.67 -1.34 -4.59
C ILE A 73 -2.36 -0.53 -4.50
N THR A 74 -1.26 -1.11 -4.04
CA THR A 74 0.03 -0.41 -3.94
C THR A 74 0.54 0.01 -5.31
N LEU A 75 0.48 -0.88 -6.30
CA LEU A 75 0.85 -0.57 -7.68
C LEU A 75 0.01 0.58 -8.23
N PHE A 76 -1.31 0.51 -8.05
CA PHE A 76 -2.21 1.55 -8.52
C PHE A 76 -1.91 2.91 -7.87
N VAL A 77 -1.67 2.93 -6.56
CA VAL A 77 -1.30 4.16 -5.83
C VAL A 77 0.04 4.71 -6.30
N VAL A 78 1.04 3.86 -6.58
CA VAL A 78 2.33 4.27 -7.14
C VAL A 78 2.14 4.93 -8.50
N LEU A 79 1.40 4.28 -9.41
CA LEU A 79 1.14 4.80 -10.76
C LEU A 79 0.33 6.10 -10.72
N LEU A 80 -0.72 6.18 -9.90
CA LEU A 80 -1.51 7.40 -9.72
C LEU A 80 -0.69 8.54 -9.13
N THR A 81 0.17 8.24 -8.15
CA THR A 81 1.04 9.25 -7.55
C THR A 81 1.97 9.81 -8.63
N PHE A 82 2.64 8.93 -9.39
CA PHE A 82 3.52 9.33 -10.49
C PHE A 82 2.81 10.10 -11.60
N SER A 83 1.61 9.67 -12.01
CA SER A 83 0.83 10.37 -13.04
C SER A 83 0.46 11.80 -12.62
N ASN A 84 0.30 12.05 -11.32
CA ASN A 84 0.06 13.39 -10.78
C ASN A 84 1.35 14.23 -10.60
N ARG A 85 2.53 13.77 -11.06
CA ARG A 85 3.82 14.46 -10.86
C ARG A 85 3.83 15.92 -11.30
N HIS A 86 3.15 16.25 -12.40
CA HIS A 86 3.11 17.63 -12.91
C HIS A 86 2.44 18.61 -11.95
N LYS A 87 1.49 18.14 -11.12
CA LYS A 87 0.89 18.98 -10.07
C LYS A 87 1.93 19.32 -8.99
N PHE A 88 2.81 18.39 -8.67
CA PHE A 88 3.89 18.58 -7.69
C PHE A 88 5.03 19.43 -8.25
N GLU A 89 5.34 19.26 -9.53
CA GLU A 89 6.30 20.09 -10.26
C GLU A 89 5.85 21.55 -10.35
N ALA A 90 4.58 21.79 -10.69
CA ALA A 90 4.00 23.14 -10.79
C ALA A 90 3.97 23.87 -9.44
N LEU A 91 3.84 23.15 -8.33
CA LEU A 91 3.80 23.74 -7.00
C LEU A 91 5.16 24.22 -6.52
N LYS A 92 6.30 23.70 -7.03
CA LYS A 92 7.70 23.99 -6.62
C LYS A 92 7.99 24.03 -5.10
N GLU A 93 7.01 23.78 -4.24
CA GLU A 93 7.14 23.83 -2.80
C GLU A 93 7.52 22.45 -2.26
N ARG A 94 8.83 22.19 -2.26
CA ARG A 94 9.45 20.99 -1.66
C ARG A 94 8.88 20.67 -0.28
N ARG A 95 8.59 21.70 0.53
CA ARG A 95 8.04 21.57 1.88
C ARG A 95 6.64 20.95 1.92
N LEU A 96 5.79 21.23 0.93
CA LEU A 96 4.45 20.63 0.84
C LEU A 96 4.53 19.16 0.48
N ILE A 97 5.38 18.79 -0.49
CA ILE A 97 5.60 17.39 -0.88
C ILE A 97 6.16 16.60 0.31
N GLN A 98 7.09 17.18 1.07
CA GLN A 98 7.64 16.58 2.29
C GLN A 98 6.56 16.36 3.36
N ARG A 99 5.70 17.36 3.60
CA ARG A 99 4.57 17.21 4.53
C ARG A 99 3.63 16.09 4.11
N GLN A 100 3.29 16.01 2.81
CA GLN A 100 2.44 14.93 2.31
C GLN A 100 3.10 13.55 2.42
N ALA A 101 4.41 13.45 2.19
CA ALA A 101 5.16 12.21 2.40
C ALA A 101 5.12 11.81 3.88
N CYS A 102 5.37 12.75 4.79
CA CYS A 102 5.32 12.53 6.23
C CYS A 102 3.92 12.10 6.70
N PHE A 103 2.87 12.79 6.24
CA PHE A 103 1.49 12.39 6.56
C PHE A 103 1.15 11.02 5.99
N SER A 104 1.54 10.72 4.75
CA SER A 104 1.31 9.39 4.16
C SER A 104 2.00 8.32 5.00
N PHE A 105 3.25 8.52 5.40
CA PHE A 105 3.97 7.58 6.26
C PHE A 105 3.31 7.43 7.64
N ALA A 106 2.96 8.53 8.30
CA ALA A 106 2.32 8.52 9.61
C ALA A 106 0.95 7.83 9.58
N PHE A 107 0.11 8.12 8.56
CA PHE A 107 -1.17 7.43 8.37
C PHE A 107 -0.99 5.97 8.00
N GLY A 108 0.07 5.62 7.27
CA GLY A 108 0.45 4.23 7.02
C GLY A 108 0.72 3.50 8.34
N LEU A 109 1.59 4.05 9.19
CA LEU A 109 1.88 3.48 10.51
C LEU A 109 0.62 3.38 11.38
N LEU A 110 -0.23 4.39 11.35
CA LEU A 110 -1.51 4.36 12.07
C LEU A 110 -2.43 3.25 11.56
N ALA A 111 -2.48 3.01 10.25
CA ALA A 111 -3.22 1.88 9.67
C ALA A 111 -2.65 0.53 10.15
N LEU A 112 -1.33 0.40 10.28
CA LEU A 112 -0.71 -0.80 10.84
C LEU A 112 -1.04 -0.99 12.34
N ILE A 113 -1.09 0.09 13.12
CA ILE A 113 -1.50 0.03 14.53
C ILE A 113 -2.97 -0.41 14.64
N ILE A 114 -3.84 0.12 13.78
CA ILE A 114 -5.24 -0.31 13.69
C ILE A 114 -5.32 -1.79 13.34
N TYR A 115 -4.54 -2.25 12.35
CA TYR A 115 -4.46 -3.67 11.98
C TYR A 115 -4.15 -4.54 13.20
N PHE A 116 -3.10 -4.20 13.96
CA PHE A 116 -2.73 -4.96 15.16
C PHE A 116 -3.77 -4.88 16.26
N THR A 117 -4.44 -3.73 16.43
CA THR A 117 -5.49 -3.57 17.45
C THR A 117 -6.70 -4.43 17.13
N VAL A 118 -7.10 -4.51 15.85
CA VAL A 118 -8.17 -5.40 15.41
C VAL A 118 -7.74 -6.86 15.58
N TYR A 119 -6.55 -7.21 15.09
CA TYR A 119 -6.04 -8.57 15.06
C TYR A 119 -5.78 -9.17 16.45
N PHE A 120 -5.09 -8.45 17.34
CA PHE A 120 -4.71 -8.93 18.68
C PHE A 120 -5.65 -8.46 19.80
N GLY A 121 -6.48 -7.45 19.54
CA GLY A 121 -7.41 -6.92 20.53
C GLY A 121 -8.82 -7.40 20.25
N ILE A 122 -9.44 -6.87 19.18
CA ILE A 122 -10.87 -7.06 18.94
C ILE A 122 -11.22 -8.52 18.67
N TYR A 123 -10.47 -9.21 17.81
CA TYR A 123 -10.72 -10.62 17.49
C TYR A 123 -10.68 -11.53 18.74
N PRO A 124 -9.58 -11.60 19.50
CA PRO A 124 -9.51 -12.49 20.67
C PRO A 124 -10.33 -12.00 21.87
N LEU A 125 -10.51 -10.69 22.08
CA LEU A 125 -11.21 -10.18 23.28
C LEU A 125 -12.72 -10.02 23.11
N TYR A 126 -13.22 -9.86 21.87
CA TYR A 126 -14.65 -9.62 21.62
C TYR A 126 -15.28 -10.68 20.73
N TYR A 127 -14.59 -11.22 19.72
CA TYR A 127 -15.21 -12.21 18.85
C TYR A 127 -15.15 -13.63 19.45
N GLU A 128 -14.03 -14.00 20.08
CA GLU A 128 -13.90 -15.32 20.72
C GLU A 128 -14.84 -15.53 21.93
N PRO A 129 -14.99 -14.59 22.89
CA PRO A 129 -15.82 -14.84 24.08
C PRO A 129 -17.32 -14.82 23.79
N TYR A 130 -17.73 -14.16 22.71
CA TYR A 130 -19.14 -14.06 22.30
C TYR A 130 -19.58 -15.19 21.35
N GLY A 131 -18.70 -16.16 21.07
CA GLY A 131 -19.04 -17.32 20.22
C GLY A 131 -19.43 -16.91 18.80
N ILE A 132 -18.86 -15.82 18.29
CA ILE A 132 -19.09 -15.38 16.91
C ILE A 132 -18.23 -16.26 16.01
N TYR A 133 -18.78 -17.41 15.63
CA TYR A 133 -18.13 -18.42 14.81
C TYR A 133 -18.40 -18.20 13.31
N TYR A 134 -17.74 -19.05 12.51
CA TYR A 134 -17.84 -19.12 11.06
C TYR A 134 -19.30 -19.03 10.58
N GLY A 135 -19.59 -18.04 9.71
CA GLY A 135 -20.93 -17.80 9.16
C GLY A 135 -21.63 -16.52 9.65
N ASP A 136 -21.15 -15.86 10.71
CA ASP A 136 -21.71 -14.59 11.16
C ASP A 136 -21.23 -13.42 10.25
N PRO A 137 -22.14 -12.60 9.68
CA PRO A 137 -21.78 -11.45 8.86
C PRO A 137 -20.92 -10.40 9.58
N ARG A 138 -20.91 -10.36 10.92
CA ARG A 138 -20.05 -9.44 11.70
C ARG A 138 -18.57 -9.77 11.55
N TRP A 139 -18.25 -11.04 11.34
CA TRP A 139 -16.88 -11.49 11.13
C TRP A 139 -16.32 -10.97 9.78
N LEU A 140 -17.17 -10.89 8.76
CA LEU A 140 -16.83 -10.30 7.46
C LEU A 140 -16.43 -8.81 7.57
N ILE A 141 -17.05 -8.07 8.50
CA ILE A 141 -16.73 -6.66 8.76
C ILE A 141 -15.30 -6.54 9.34
N GLY A 142 -14.94 -7.43 10.26
CA GLY A 142 -13.58 -7.54 10.81
C GLY A 142 -12.56 -7.86 9.72
N ASP A 143 -12.86 -8.85 8.87
CA ASP A 143 -12.01 -9.28 7.77
C ASP A 143 -11.77 -8.12 6.77
N PHE A 144 -12.82 -7.38 6.43
CA PHE A 144 -12.73 -6.23 5.56
C PHE A 144 -11.91 -5.09 6.20
N GLY A 145 -12.08 -4.85 7.50
CA GLY A 145 -11.28 -3.87 8.25
C GLY A 145 -9.79 -4.23 8.27
N LEU A 146 -9.46 -5.51 8.46
CA LEU A 146 -8.10 -6.02 8.40
C LEU A 146 -7.51 -5.89 6.98
N LEU A 147 -8.24 -6.29 5.94
CA LEU A 147 -7.82 -6.12 4.54
C LEU A 147 -7.56 -4.64 4.21
N LEU A 148 -8.47 -3.75 4.62
CA LEU A 148 -8.38 -2.33 4.33
C LEU A 148 -7.18 -1.70 5.05
N SER A 149 -7.01 -1.96 6.34
CA SER A 149 -5.89 -1.43 7.12
C SER A 149 -4.53 -1.96 6.63
N TYR A 150 -4.46 -3.25 6.31
CA TYR A 150 -3.29 -3.90 5.72
C TYR A 150 -2.92 -3.26 4.37
N SER A 151 -3.87 -3.16 3.45
CA SER A 151 -3.65 -2.58 2.12
C SER A 151 -3.28 -1.10 2.21
N THR A 152 -3.94 -0.37 3.11
CA THR A 152 -3.70 1.07 3.34
C THR A 152 -2.28 1.31 3.86
N PHE A 153 -1.79 0.48 4.79
CA PHE A 153 -0.41 0.59 5.28
C PHE A 153 0.60 0.52 4.14
N PHE A 154 0.57 -0.55 3.34
CA PHE A 154 1.54 -0.70 2.24
C PHE A 154 1.38 0.40 1.18
N ALA A 155 0.14 0.76 0.84
CA ALA A 155 -0.13 1.76 -0.18
C ALA A 155 0.39 3.14 0.23
N LEU A 156 0.18 3.53 1.49
CA LEU A 156 0.62 4.81 2.02
C LEU A 156 2.14 4.89 2.24
N VAL A 157 2.78 3.79 2.65
CA VAL A 157 4.24 3.70 2.72
C VAL A 157 4.85 3.82 1.32
N SER A 158 4.33 3.08 0.35
CA SER A 158 4.77 3.15 -1.05
C SER A 158 4.61 4.57 -1.61
N ARG A 159 3.46 5.21 -1.31
CA ARG A 159 3.21 6.61 -1.67
C ARG A 159 4.19 7.57 -1.02
N ALA A 160 4.56 7.37 0.25
CA ALA A 160 5.54 8.20 0.93
C ALA A 160 6.91 8.13 0.22
N PHE A 161 7.36 6.93 -0.15
CA PHE A 161 8.59 6.77 -0.94
C PHE A 161 8.48 7.41 -2.32
N MET A 162 7.35 7.28 -3.00
CA MET A 162 7.12 7.97 -4.28
C MET A 162 7.28 9.49 -4.16
N LEU A 163 6.67 10.09 -3.13
CA LEU A 163 6.73 11.54 -2.90
C LEU A 163 8.16 11.99 -2.54
N LEU A 164 8.90 11.21 -1.76
CA LEU A 164 10.31 11.47 -1.48
C LEU A 164 11.18 11.33 -2.74
N GLY A 165 10.91 10.34 -3.59
CA GLY A 165 11.54 10.18 -4.90
C GLY A 165 11.29 11.37 -5.81
N MET A 166 10.09 11.95 -5.77
CA MET A 166 9.77 13.12 -6.59
C MET A 166 10.59 14.33 -6.17
N ILE A 167 10.76 14.52 -4.86
CA ILE A 167 11.62 15.58 -4.32
C ILE A 167 13.06 15.42 -4.80
N GLU A 168 13.58 14.20 -4.82
CA GLU A 168 14.94 13.92 -5.29
C GLU A 168 15.06 14.11 -6.80
N TYR A 169 14.10 13.62 -7.57
CA TYR A 169 14.05 13.73 -9.02
C TYR A 169 13.98 15.20 -9.47
N PHE A 170 13.09 16.00 -8.88
CA PHE A 170 12.98 17.42 -9.18
C PHE A 170 14.16 18.26 -8.66
N GLY A 171 14.88 17.78 -7.65
CA GLY A 171 16.09 18.45 -7.16
C GLY A 171 17.35 18.19 -8.00
N LYS A 172 17.32 17.17 -8.87
CA LYS A 172 18.42 16.81 -9.78
C LYS A 172 18.22 17.34 -11.21
N SER A 173 17.00 17.76 -11.56
CA SER A 173 16.65 18.34 -12.87
C SER A 173 16.74 19.86 -12.87
#